data_AF-A0A9P3NXL7-F1
#
_entry.id   AF-A0A9P3NXL7-F1
#
_cell.length_a   1.000
_cell.length_b   1.000
_cell.length_c   1.000
_cell.angle_alpha   90.00
_cell.angle_beta   90.00
_cell.angle_gamma   90.00
#
_symmetry.space_group_name_H-M   'P 1'
#
loop_
_entity.id
_entity.type
_entity.pdbx_description
1 polymer ?
#
loop_
_entity_poly.entity_id
_entity_poly.type
_entity_poly.pdbx_seq_one_letter_code
_entity_poly.pdbx_strand_id
1 'polypeptide(L)'
;MDGRAGGKKVTSKAERRALQEAQRAAKAAASAGGAAAGGKVATSATGGGGGEGDGRSSSGSMAGAQKGEGWRGKGRGAGREEGQHKSSSLRGGWQQLMADVAAVDSSLRVDLFRHLPQFDRAAQIRLVEARLLDEEESPLQIHPGVYEAGMRFLQQDQRLQGGNERCLAMLQALRLLFLDYRLPEGRPLIRDLTAKLNAHVGFLIACRQLSVGMGNAVRALKQCLTRMGADPAVQEGAARTALVAEIDRFVAEKLVYAGLEVVRHAAGKIRREGDVILTLGGRSLCCRCSSQLPVRAMCSGP
;
A
#
# COMPACT_ATOMS: atom_id res chain seq x y z
N MET A 1 -35.84 51.98 -11.91
CA MET A 1 -35.06 50.95 -12.64
C MET A 1 -34.53 49.96 -11.63
N ASP A 2 -34.90 48.72 -11.89
CA ASP A 2 -34.94 47.55 -11.03
C ASP A 2 -33.57 47.01 -10.59
N GLY A 3 -33.47 46.60 -9.32
CA GLY A 3 -32.29 45.98 -8.71
C GLY A 3 -32.67 44.77 -7.86
N ARG A 4 -32.84 43.64 -8.55
CA ARG A 4 -33.34 42.32 -8.13
C ARG A 4 -32.68 41.73 -6.88
N ALA A 5 -33.42 41.66 -5.77
CA ALA A 5 -33.10 40.83 -4.60
C ALA A 5 -33.41 39.35 -4.90
N GLY A 6 -32.37 38.52 -5.06
CA GLY A 6 -32.49 37.08 -5.31
C GLY A 6 -32.20 36.25 -4.04
N GLY A 7 -33.08 36.29 -3.05
CA GLY A 7 -33.03 35.38 -1.91
C GLY A 7 -33.31 33.94 -2.33
N LYS A 8 -32.35 33.02 -2.14
CA LYS A 8 -32.53 31.59 -2.36
C LYS A 8 -33.53 31.05 -1.32
N LYS A 9 -34.75 30.69 -1.76
CA LYS A 9 -35.74 30.01 -0.91
C LYS A 9 -35.18 28.67 -0.45
N VAL A 10 -35.03 28.50 0.88
CA VAL A 10 -34.70 27.21 1.50
C VAL A 10 -35.94 26.32 1.37
N THR A 11 -35.90 25.34 0.48
CA THR A 11 -37.02 24.41 0.27
C THR A 11 -37.10 23.39 1.39
N SER A 12 -38.32 23.08 1.82
CA SER A 12 -38.55 22.13 2.90
C SER A 12 -38.16 20.70 2.47
N LYS A 13 -37.83 19.84 3.44
CA LYS A 13 -37.45 18.43 3.20
C LYS A 13 -38.51 17.67 2.39
N ALA A 14 -39.77 18.06 2.49
CA ALA A 14 -40.88 17.49 1.73
C ALA A 14 -40.80 17.84 0.24
N GLU A 15 -40.53 19.10 -0.10
CA GLU A 15 -40.42 19.55 -1.50
C GLU A 15 -39.23 18.91 -2.23
N ARG A 16 -38.09 18.71 -1.54
CA ARG A 16 -36.95 17.98 -2.13
C ARG A 16 -37.27 16.52 -2.45
N ARG A 17 -38.09 15.85 -1.64
CA ARG A 17 -38.51 14.47 -1.88
C ARG A 17 -39.47 14.37 -3.06
N ALA A 18 -40.43 15.29 -3.14
CA ALA A 18 -41.37 15.36 -4.27
C ALA A 18 -40.63 15.59 -5.60
N LEU A 19 -39.63 16.48 -5.64
CA LEU A 19 -38.81 16.71 -6.84
C LEU A 19 -37.98 15.47 -7.21
N GLN A 20 -37.47 14.73 -6.23
CA GLN A 20 -36.69 13.53 -6.50
C GLN A 20 -37.55 12.36 -6.99
N GLU A 21 -38.78 12.21 -6.49
CA GLU A 21 -39.74 11.21 -6.96
C GLU A 21 -40.27 11.54 -8.34
N ALA A 22 -40.58 12.81 -8.62
CA ALA A 22 -40.96 13.28 -9.95
C ALA A 22 -39.86 13.01 -10.99
N GLN A 23 -38.58 13.24 -10.64
CA GLN A 23 -37.45 12.94 -11.52
C GLN A 23 -37.24 11.44 -11.74
N ARG A 24 -37.51 10.59 -10.74
CA ARG A 24 -37.47 9.13 -10.90
C ARG A 24 -38.61 8.64 -11.79
N ALA A 25 -39.82 9.18 -11.62
CA ALA A 25 -40.96 8.85 -12.46
C ALA A 25 -40.75 9.25 -13.92
N ALA A 26 -40.21 10.46 -14.17
CA ALA A 26 -39.91 10.92 -15.53
C ALA A 26 -38.83 10.06 -16.22
N LYS A 27 -37.82 9.62 -15.47
CA LYS A 27 -36.75 8.77 -16.02
C LYS A 27 -37.23 7.33 -16.28
N ALA A 28 -38.14 6.82 -15.45
CA ALA A 28 -38.78 5.51 -15.66
C ALA A 28 -39.71 5.54 -16.89
N ALA A 29 -40.44 6.63 -17.11
CA ALA A 29 -41.27 6.83 -18.31
C ALA A 29 -40.42 6.93 -19.59
N ALA A 30 -39.27 7.60 -19.55
CA ALA A 30 -38.36 7.71 -20.69
C ALA A 30 -37.71 6.36 -21.08
N SER A 31 -37.49 5.45 -20.11
CA SER A 31 -36.94 4.11 -20.40
C SER A 31 -37.96 3.11 -20.94
N ALA A 32 -39.26 3.42 -20.88
CA ALA A 32 -40.33 2.52 -21.34
C ALA A 32 -40.80 2.80 -22.79
N GLY A 33 -40.37 3.91 -23.41
CA GLY A 33 -40.83 4.34 -24.75
C GLY A 33 -39.96 3.94 -25.94
N GLY A 34 -38.93 3.12 -25.75
CA GLY A 34 -37.93 2.81 -26.78
C GLY A 34 -37.91 1.34 -27.20
N ALA A 35 -39.02 0.81 -27.73
CA ALA A 35 -39.02 -0.49 -28.43
C ALA A 35 -40.13 -0.58 -29.50
N ALA A 36 -39.67 -0.89 -30.72
CA ALA A 36 -40.37 -1.49 -31.88
C ALA A 36 -41.04 -0.60 -32.95
N ALA A 37 -40.41 -0.53 -34.14
CA ALA A 37 -40.87 -1.10 -35.44
C ALA A 37 -39.96 -0.56 -36.57
N GLY A 38 -39.50 -1.26 -37.61
CA GLY A 38 -39.60 -2.64 -38.15
C GLY A 38 -38.43 -2.83 -39.16
N GLY A 39 -38.20 -3.90 -39.94
CA GLY A 39 -38.85 -5.17 -40.21
C GLY A 39 -38.49 -5.64 -41.65
N LYS A 40 -37.75 -6.76 -41.78
CA LYS A 40 -37.53 -7.68 -42.94
C LYS A 40 -36.79 -7.13 -44.19
N VAL A 41 -35.89 -7.87 -44.86
CA VAL A 41 -36.12 -9.08 -45.70
C VAL A 41 -34.87 -10.00 -45.72
N ALA A 42 -35.10 -11.30 -45.86
CA ALA A 42 -34.09 -12.33 -46.11
C ALA A 42 -34.08 -12.75 -47.59
N THR A 43 -32.90 -13.05 -48.15
CA THR A 43 -32.72 -13.96 -49.30
C THR A 43 -31.41 -14.75 -49.17
N SER A 44 -31.41 -15.88 -49.88
CA SER A 44 -30.66 -17.13 -49.74
C SER A 44 -29.16 -17.13 -50.08
N ALA A 45 -28.48 -18.08 -49.43
CA ALA A 45 -27.32 -18.90 -49.82
C ALA A 45 -26.72 -18.76 -51.24
N THR A 46 -25.38 -18.77 -51.33
CA THR A 46 -24.56 -19.90 -51.82
C THR A 46 -23.11 -19.44 -52.10
N GLY A 47 -22.12 -20.22 -51.63
CA GLY A 47 -20.91 -20.53 -52.41
C GLY A 47 -19.65 -19.66 -52.26
N GLY A 48 -18.57 -20.29 -51.78
CA GLY A 48 -17.30 -20.31 -52.52
C GLY A 48 -16.15 -19.39 -52.07
N GLY A 49 -15.17 -20.00 -51.40
CA GLY A 49 -13.78 -20.03 -51.90
C GLY A 49 -12.84 -18.84 -51.64
N GLY A 50 -11.86 -19.08 -50.74
CA GLY A 50 -10.42 -18.96 -51.01
C GLY A 50 -9.77 -17.56 -51.11
N GLY A 51 -8.62 -17.41 -50.43
CA GLY A 51 -7.62 -16.41 -50.80
C GLY A 51 -6.82 -15.79 -49.65
N GLU A 52 -5.61 -16.32 -49.44
CA GLU A 52 -4.47 -15.75 -48.71
C GLU A 52 -4.17 -14.26 -48.98
N GLY A 53 -3.49 -13.60 -48.02
CA GLY A 53 -2.79 -12.35 -48.28
C GLY A 53 -2.31 -11.56 -47.06
N ASP A 54 -1.16 -11.98 -46.53
CA ASP A 54 0.00 -11.19 -46.03
C ASP A 54 -0.19 -9.77 -45.42
N GLY A 55 0.54 -9.48 -44.33
CA GLY A 55 0.69 -8.09 -43.87
C GLY A 55 1.17 -7.85 -42.43
N ARG A 56 2.48 -8.03 -42.19
CA ARG A 56 3.34 -7.17 -41.33
C ARG A 56 2.80 -6.67 -39.98
N SER A 57 3.27 -7.30 -38.90
CA SER A 57 3.30 -6.69 -37.57
C SER A 57 4.41 -5.64 -37.49
N SER A 58 4.04 -4.37 -37.28
CA SER A 58 4.95 -3.36 -36.74
C SER A 58 4.43 -2.87 -35.40
N SER A 59 5.33 -2.89 -34.43
CA SER A 59 5.17 -2.51 -33.05
C SER A 59 4.90 -1.01 -32.89
N GLY A 60 3.81 -0.66 -32.23
CA GLY A 60 3.52 0.68 -31.74
C GLY A 60 2.80 0.57 -30.40
N SER A 61 3.55 0.73 -29.31
CA SER A 61 3.09 0.64 -27.92
C SER A 61 2.47 1.98 -27.50
N MET A 62 1.21 1.98 -27.05
CA MET A 62 0.59 3.07 -26.30
C MET A 62 -0.21 2.50 -25.13
N ALA A 63 0.08 3.05 -23.96
CA ALA A 63 -0.42 2.65 -22.66
C ALA A 63 -1.92 2.95 -22.48
N GLY A 64 -2.65 1.99 -21.91
CA GLY A 64 -4.03 2.16 -21.44
C GLY A 64 -4.15 1.62 -20.01
N ALA A 65 -4.37 2.52 -19.06
CA ALA A 65 -4.56 2.23 -17.64
C ALA A 65 -5.90 1.52 -17.40
N GLN A 66 -5.87 0.29 -16.88
CA GLN A 66 -7.06 -0.42 -16.39
C GLN A 66 -7.27 -0.19 -14.90
N LYS A 67 -8.41 0.40 -14.59
CA LYS A 67 -8.94 0.67 -13.25
C LYS A 67 -9.79 -0.53 -12.82
N GLY A 68 -9.29 -1.27 -11.83
CA GLY A 68 -9.97 -2.44 -11.26
C GLY A 68 -11.26 -2.07 -10.53
N GLU A 69 -12.29 -2.86 -10.81
CA GLU A 69 -13.67 -2.71 -10.40
C GLU A 69 -13.88 -3.07 -8.92
N GLY A 70 -14.52 -2.18 -8.18
CA GLY A 70 -14.98 -2.42 -6.82
C GLY A 70 -16.38 -3.02 -6.82
N TRP A 71 -16.49 -4.29 -6.45
CA TRP A 71 -17.75 -4.95 -6.13
C TRP A 71 -18.41 -4.31 -4.91
N ARG A 72 -19.59 -3.72 -5.09
CA ARG A 72 -20.43 -3.16 -4.03
C ARG A 72 -21.76 -3.92 -3.99
N GLY A 73 -21.78 -5.03 -3.28
CA GLY A 73 -22.99 -5.79 -2.96
C GLY A 73 -23.87 -5.05 -1.95
N LYS A 74 -25.15 -4.87 -2.30
CA LYS A 74 -26.20 -4.27 -1.49
C LYS A 74 -27.03 -5.40 -0.86
N GLY A 75 -27.14 -5.42 0.46
CA GLY A 75 -28.13 -6.21 1.20
C GLY A 75 -28.43 -5.50 2.52
N ARG A 76 -29.66 -5.00 2.69
CA ARG A 76 -30.16 -4.46 3.96
C ARG A 76 -31.28 -5.37 4.45
N GLY A 77 -31.05 -6.05 5.55
CA GLY A 77 -32.04 -6.71 6.40
C GLY A 77 -31.98 -6.09 7.79
N ALA A 78 -33.14 -5.98 8.43
CA ALA A 78 -33.41 -5.20 9.63
C ALA A 78 -32.87 -5.80 10.93
N GLY A 79 -32.60 -4.90 11.90
CA GLY A 79 -32.76 -5.08 13.35
C GLY A 79 -31.84 -6.07 14.07
N ARG A 80 -30.89 -5.58 14.88
CA ARG A 80 -30.72 -6.04 16.28
C ARG A 80 -29.79 -5.13 17.09
N GLU A 81 -30.06 -5.21 18.39
CA GLU A 81 -29.66 -4.48 19.59
C GLU A 81 -28.15 -4.30 19.85
N GLU A 82 -27.91 -3.31 20.71
CA GLU A 82 -26.75 -3.10 21.58
C GLU A 82 -25.97 -4.36 21.95
N GLY A 83 -24.64 -4.27 21.85
CA GLY A 83 -23.74 -5.17 22.56
C GLY A 83 -22.62 -5.82 21.74
N GLN A 84 -21.81 -5.07 20.98
CA GLN A 84 -20.42 -5.52 20.69
C GLN A 84 -19.52 -4.40 20.13
N HIS A 85 -19.07 -3.50 20.99
CA HIS A 85 -17.97 -2.57 20.65
C HIS A 85 -16.71 -3.07 21.35
N LYS A 86 -15.68 -3.49 20.58
CA LYS A 86 -14.25 -3.54 21.03
C LYS A 86 -13.24 -4.11 20.00
N SER A 87 -13.63 -4.48 18.77
CA SER A 87 -12.64 -4.96 17.77
C SER A 87 -12.37 -4.02 16.58
N SER A 88 -13.12 -2.93 16.45
CA SER A 88 -12.94 -1.94 15.37
C SER A 88 -11.85 -0.91 15.66
N SER A 89 -11.41 -0.76 16.92
CA SER A 89 -10.52 0.32 17.36
C SER A 89 -9.14 0.28 16.70
N LEU A 90 -8.58 -0.92 16.57
CA LEU A 90 -7.30 -1.15 15.89
C LEU A 90 -7.29 -0.52 14.49
N ARG A 91 -8.25 -0.87 13.62
CA ARG A 91 -8.35 -0.32 12.25
C ARG A 91 -8.70 1.18 12.21
N GLY A 92 -8.81 1.89 13.34
CA GLY A 92 -8.97 3.33 13.38
C GLY A 92 -7.69 4.06 13.74
N GLY A 93 -6.93 3.54 14.72
CA GLY A 93 -5.83 4.27 15.36
C GLY A 93 -4.73 4.71 14.40
N TRP A 94 -4.19 3.79 13.59
CA TRP A 94 -3.11 4.12 12.66
C TRP A 94 -3.57 4.90 11.42
N GLN A 95 -4.83 4.75 10.99
CA GLN A 95 -5.41 5.59 9.93
C GLN A 95 -5.60 7.02 10.40
N GLN A 96 -6.05 7.21 11.64
CA GLN A 96 -6.16 8.53 12.24
C GLN A 96 -4.76 9.16 12.39
N LEU A 97 -3.78 8.40 12.88
CA LEU A 97 -2.38 8.85 12.92
C LEU A 97 -1.90 9.30 11.53
N MET A 98 -2.16 8.54 10.47
CA MET A 98 -1.80 8.96 9.12
C MET A 98 -2.50 10.24 8.68
N ALA A 99 -3.78 10.41 9.02
CA ALA A 99 -4.54 11.62 8.69
C ALA A 99 -3.99 12.83 9.44
N ASP A 100 -3.68 12.68 10.73
CA ASP A 100 -3.09 13.71 11.57
C ASP A 100 -1.70 14.11 11.04
N VAL A 101 -0.85 13.13 10.75
CA VAL A 101 0.48 13.34 10.14
C VAL A 101 0.34 14.10 8.81
N ALA A 102 -0.64 13.77 7.98
CA ALA A 102 -0.90 14.46 6.72
C ALA A 102 -1.49 15.87 6.91
N ALA A 103 -2.11 16.17 8.06
CA ALA A 103 -2.67 17.49 8.38
C ALA A 103 -1.63 18.47 8.93
N VAL A 104 -0.59 17.98 9.62
CA VAL A 104 0.56 18.80 10.08
C VAL A 104 1.27 19.51 8.89
N ASP A 105 1.17 18.93 7.69
CA ASP A 105 1.81 19.31 6.43
C ASP A 105 1.20 20.57 5.77
N SER A 106 0.82 21.65 6.46
CA SER A 106 0.10 22.77 5.80
C SER A 106 0.86 24.08 5.58
N SER A 107 2.03 24.30 6.20
CA SER A 107 2.63 25.64 6.24
C SER A 107 3.74 25.93 5.21
N LEU A 108 4.32 24.94 4.50
CA LEU A 108 5.51 25.14 3.65
C LEU A 108 5.43 24.48 2.26
N ARG A 109 4.22 24.29 1.71
CA ARG A 109 4.06 23.56 0.45
C ARG A 109 4.48 24.38 -0.77
N VAL A 110 5.35 23.80 -1.60
CA VAL A 110 5.69 24.29 -2.95
C VAL A 110 4.65 23.76 -3.95
N ASP A 111 4.16 24.60 -4.86
CA ASP A 111 3.04 24.27 -5.76
C ASP A 111 3.29 23.04 -6.64
N LEU A 112 4.52 22.86 -7.14
CA LEU A 112 4.90 21.70 -7.96
C LEU A 112 4.83 20.37 -7.18
N PHE A 113 5.00 20.42 -5.85
CA PHE A 113 5.12 19.23 -5.00
C PHE A 113 3.93 19.05 -4.06
N ARG A 114 2.78 19.68 -4.31
CA ARG A 114 1.58 19.55 -3.46
C ARG A 114 1.06 18.12 -3.32
N HIS A 115 1.33 17.29 -4.33
CA HIS A 115 0.96 15.88 -4.37
C HIS A 115 1.89 14.99 -3.52
N LEU A 116 3.08 15.49 -3.14
CA LEU A 116 4.00 14.78 -2.27
C LEU A 116 3.75 15.18 -0.82
N PRO A 117 3.64 14.22 0.10
CA PRO A 117 3.55 14.54 1.52
C PRO A 117 4.85 15.18 2.00
N GLN A 118 4.78 16.32 2.67
CA GLN A 118 5.93 16.94 3.31
C GLN A 118 5.83 16.72 4.81
N PHE A 119 6.87 16.14 5.36
CA PHE A 119 6.84 15.66 6.73
C PHE A 119 7.71 16.56 7.60
N ASP A 120 7.08 17.31 8.52
CA ASP A 120 7.81 17.92 9.63
C ASP A 120 8.13 16.83 10.66
N ARG A 121 9.40 16.42 10.69
CA ARG A 121 9.90 15.36 11.56
C ARG A 121 9.65 15.65 13.04
N ALA A 122 9.82 16.89 13.48
CA ALA A 122 9.69 17.23 14.90
C ALA A 122 8.23 17.13 15.36
N ALA A 123 7.31 17.62 14.53
CA ALA A 123 5.89 17.50 14.79
C ALA A 123 5.40 16.05 14.67
N GLN A 124 5.92 15.26 13.74
CA GLN A 124 5.60 13.83 13.62
C GLN A 124 6.03 13.01 14.83
N ILE A 125 7.25 13.22 15.33
CA ILE A 125 7.75 12.51 16.51
C ILE A 125 6.84 12.80 17.70
N ARG A 126 6.53 14.08 17.96
CA ARG A 126 5.62 14.49 19.03
C ARG A 126 4.23 13.87 18.90
N LEU A 127 3.69 13.82 17.68
CA LEU A 127 2.38 13.22 17.42
C LEU A 127 2.38 11.72 17.68
N VAL A 128 3.42 11.00 17.23
CA VAL A 128 3.57 9.56 17.45
C VAL A 128 3.75 9.25 18.93
N GLU A 129 4.56 10.04 19.65
CA GLU A 129 4.77 9.92 21.10
C GLU A 129 3.49 10.19 21.89
N ALA A 130 2.77 11.28 21.58
CA ALA A 130 1.50 11.60 22.24
C ALA A 130 0.47 10.48 22.08
N ARG A 131 0.32 9.95 20.85
CA ARG A 131 -0.61 8.85 20.56
C ARG A 131 -0.23 7.52 21.21
N LEU A 132 1.01 7.36 21.65
CA LEU A 132 1.46 6.16 22.37
C LEU A 132 1.25 6.29 23.89
N LEU A 133 1.43 7.51 24.41
CA LEU A 133 1.34 7.86 25.84
C LEU A 133 -0.08 8.23 26.31
N ASP A 134 -1.06 8.32 25.40
CA ASP A 134 -2.46 8.47 25.79
C ASP A 134 -2.93 7.19 26.50
N GLU A 135 -2.88 7.22 27.84
CA GLU A 135 -3.02 6.10 28.80
C GLU A 135 -4.39 5.40 28.83
N GLU A 136 -5.46 5.94 28.22
CA GLU A 136 -6.81 5.38 28.42
C GLU A 136 -7.06 4.05 27.69
N GLU A 137 -6.41 3.76 26.58
CA GLU A 137 -6.24 2.43 25.97
C GLU A 137 -5.29 2.67 24.79
N SER A 138 -4.02 2.22 24.84
CA SER A 138 -3.03 2.46 23.78
C SER A 138 -3.64 2.27 22.37
N PRO A 139 -4.03 3.35 21.66
CA PRO A 139 -4.96 3.25 20.53
C PRO A 139 -4.31 2.62 19.30
N LEU A 140 -2.98 2.52 19.32
CA LEU A 140 -2.17 1.98 18.25
C LEU A 140 -1.88 0.48 18.44
N GLN A 141 -1.88 -0.05 19.68
CA GLN A 141 -1.45 -1.42 20.03
C GLN A 141 -0.27 -1.92 19.18
N ILE A 142 0.78 -1.09 19.08
CA ILE A 142 1.95 -1.38 18.25
C ILE A 142 2.96 -2.16 19.08
N HIS A 143 3.48 -3.22 18.49
CA HIS A 143 4.55 -4.02 19.08
C HIS A 143 5.78 -3.16 19.38
N PRO A 144 6.41 -3.27 20.56
CA PRO A 144 7.54 -2.43 20.95
C PRO A 144 8.70 -2.49 19.94
N GLY A 145 9.01 -3.66 19.39
CA GLY A 145 10.04 -3.80 18.35
C GLY A 145 9.71 -3.05 17.05
N VAL A 146 8.43 -2.92 16.70
CA VAL A 146 7.99 -2.14 15.52
C VAL A 146 8.00 -0.64 15.83
N TYR A 147 7.57 -0.25 17.04
CA TYR A 147 7.68 1.12 17.50
C TYR A 147 9.12 1.61 17.43
N GLU A 148 10.05 0.85 18.00
CA GLU A 148 11.47 1.17 18.03
C GLU A 148 12.04 1.32 16.60
N ALA A 149 11.68 0.45 15.67
CA ALA A 149 12.07 0.57 14.26
C ALA A 149 11.49 1.83 13.61
N GLY A 150 10.22 2.17 13.87
CA GLY A 150 9.58 3.39 13.38
C GLY A 150 10.28 4.66 13.89
N MET A 151 10.67 4.68 15.16
CA MET A 151 11.37 5.81 15.77
C MET A 151 12.76 6.01 15.17
N ARG A 152 13.50 4.92 14.95
CA ARG A 152 14.76 4.99 14.21
C ARG A 152 14.59 5.51 12.77
N PHE A 153 13.47 5.20 12.12
CA PHE A 153 13.17 5.75 10.79
C PHE A 153 12.90 7.27 10.81
N LEU A 154 12.18 7.76 11.84
CA LEU A 154 11.87 9.18 12.04
C LEU A 154 13.11 10.00 12.40
N GLN A 155 13.91 9.48 13.34
CA GLN A 155 15.16 10.09 13.77
C GLN A 155 16.27 10.07 12.70
N GLN A 156 16.01 9.40 11.57
CA GLN A 156 16.96 9.25 10.47
C GLN A 156 18.32 8.72 10.93
N ASP A 157 18.29 7.64 11.72
CA ASP A 157 19.50 6.94 12.11
C ASP A 157 20.38 6.70 10.88
N GLN A 158 21.62 7.17 10.94
CA GLN A 158 22.60 7.11 9.86
C GLN A 158 22.80 5.66 9.39
N ARG A 159 22.65 4.69 10.31
CA ARG A 159 22.76 3.25 10.03
C ARG A 159 21.62 2.72 9.16
N LEU A 160 20.48 3.43 9.11
CA LEU A 160 19.27 3.06 8.37
C LEU A 160 18.97 4.02 7.21
N GLN A 161 20.00 4.66 6.64
CA GLN A 161 19.81 5.51 5.46
C GLN A 161 19.52 4.70 4.19
N GLY A 162 20.14 3.53 4.06
CA GLY A 162 20.01 2.69 2.88
C GLY A 162 18.68 1.92 2.83
N GLY A 163 18.19 1.67 1.61
CA GLY A 163 16.92 0.97 1.40
C GLY A 163 16.94 -0.47 1.89
N ASN A 164 18.09 -1.14 1.86
CA ASN A 164 18.26 -2.52 2.30
C ASN A 164 18.32 -2.62 3.82
N GLU A 165 19.01 -1.70 4.47
CA GLU A 165 19.13 -1.60 5.92
C GLU A 165 17.76 -1.33 6.55
N ARG A 166 16.99 -0.39 5.97
CA ARG A 166 15.59 -0.15 6.38
C ARG A 166 14.71 -1.38 6.19
N CYS A 167 14.89 -2.09 5.08
CA CYS A 167 14.15 -3.32 4.82
C CYS A 167 14.46 -4.39 5.86
N LEU A 168 15.74 -4.59 6.17
CA LEU A 168 16.19 -5.54 7.19
C LEU A 168 15.67 -5.17 8.58
N ALA A 169 15.76 -3.91 8.99
CA ALA A 169 15.24 -3.45 10.28
C ALA A 169 13.71 -3.65 10.40
N MET A 170 12.96 -3.36 9.33
CA MET A 170 11.52 -3.65 9.29
C MET A 170 11.25 -5.15 9.43
N LEU A 171 11.97 -6.00 8.69
CA LEU A 171 11.79 -7.45 8.74
C LEU A 171 12.12 -8.02 10.12
N GLN A 172 13.18 -7.53 10.78
CA GLN A 172 13.52 -7.90 12.14
C GLN A 172 12.42 -7.49 13.14
N ALA A 173 11.87 -6.28 13.00
CA ALA A 173 10.77 -5.83 13.84
C ALA A 173 9.48 -6.65 13.64
N LEU A 174 9.15 -7.00 12.39
CA LEU A 174 8.02 -7.88 12.07
C LEU A 174 8.25 -9.32 12.55
N ARG A 175 9.49 -9.80 12.55
CA ARG A 175 9.84 -11.10 13.13
C ARG A 175 9.51 -11.16 14.62
N LEU A 176 9.90 -10.13 15.39
CA LEU A 176 9.54 -10.03 16.80
C LEU A 176 8.03 -10.01 17.00
N LEU A 177 7.31 -9.21 16.21
CA LEU A 177 5.84 -9.17 16.23
C LEU A 177 5.21 -10.56 16.04
N PHE A 178 5.72 -11.39 15.12
CA PHE A 178 5.17 -12.72 14.87
C PHE A 178 5.57 -13.75 15.94
N LEU A 179 6.73 -13.60 16.56
CA LEU A 179 7.15 -14.45 17.68
C LEU A 179 6.24 -14.22 18.90
N ASP A 180 5.98 -12.94 19.21
CA ASP A 180 5.20 -12.52 20.38
C ASP A 180 3.68 -12.50 20.13
N TYR A 181 3.24 -12.76 18.88
CA TYR A 181 1.83 -12.82 18.53
C TYR A 181 1.11 -13.84 19.41
N ARG A 182 -0.10 -13.50 19.88
CA ARG A 182 -1.05 -14.46 20.47
C ARG A 182 -2.43 -14.24 19.85
N LEU A 183 -3.12 -15.33 19.54
CA LEU A 183 -4.47 -15.30 18.99
C LEU A 183 -5.48 -14.90 20.09
N PRO A 184 -6.19 -13.77 19.96
CA PRO A 184 -7.32 -13.47 20.84
C PRO A 184 -8.48 -14.43 20.56
N GLU A 185 -9.22 -14.77 21.61
CA GLU A 185 -10.33 -15.73 21.54
C GLU A 185 -11.39 -15.33 20.49
N GLY A 186 -11.92 -16.32 19.77
CA GLY A 186 -13.04 -16.14 18.83
C GLY A 186 -12.72 -15.45 17.51
N ARG A 187 -11.43 -15.20 17.17
CA ARG A 187 -11.04 -14.60 15.88
C ARG A 187 -10.36 -15.60 14.94
N PRO A 188 -10.63 -15.53 13.62
CA PRO A 188 -9.90 -16.35 12.66
C PRO A 188 -8.46 -15.86 12.53
N LEU A 189 -7.51 -16.78 12.73
CA LEU A 189 -6.07 -16.55 12.80
C LEU A 189 -5.53 -15.70 11.65
N ILE A 190 -5.77 -16.11 10.41
CA ILE A 190 -5.21 -15.44 9.21
C ILE A 190 -5.75 -14.02 9.05
N ARG A 191 -7.04 -13.81 9.37
CA ARG A 191 -7.67 -12.49 9.29
C ARG A 191 -7.07 -11.54 10.34
N ASP A 192 -6.89 -12.03 11.56
CA ASP A 192 -6.33 -11.25 12.67
C ASP A 192 -4.85 -10.92 12.42
N LEU A 193 -4.03 -11.90 12.02
CA LEU A 193 -2.64 -11.68 11.61
C LEU A 193 -2.51 -10.67 10.47
N THR A 194 -3.38 -10.75 9.46
CA THR A 194 -3.39 -9.79 8.35
C THR A 194 -3.74 -8.38 8.83
N ALA A 195 -4.72 -8.26 9.75
CA ALA A 195 -5.09 -6.99 10.33
C ALA A 195 -3.96 -6.39 11.17
N LYS A 196 -3.30 -7.18 12.03
CA LYS A 196 -2.13 -6.75 12.79
C LYS A 196 -0.96 -6.37 11.90
N LEU A 197 -0.63 -7.16 10.86
CA LEU A 197 0.42 -6.79 9.93
C LEU A 197 0.14 -5.44 9.26
N ASN A 198 -1.09 -5.20 8.80
CA ASN A 198 -1.48 -3.92 8.20
C ASN A 198 -1.39 -2.75 9.18
N ALA A 199 -1.70 -2.97 10.45
CA ALA A 199 -1.54 -1.99 11.52
C ALA A 199 -0.11 -1.48 11.63
N HIS A 200 0.80 -2.44 11.79
CA HIS A 200 2.22 -2.21 12.05
C HIS A 200 2.89 -1.60 10.82
N VAL A 201 2.53 -2.09 9.62
CA VAL A 201 2.99 -1.50 8.36
C VAL A 201 2.43 -0.08 8.17
N GLY A 202 1.19 0.16 8.56
CA GLY A 202 0.57 1.49 8.54
C GLY A 202 1.31 2.48 9.43
N PHE A 203 1.60 2.07 10.66
CA PHE A 203 2.43 2.85 11.58
C PHE A 203 3.81 3.17 10.99
N LEU A 204 4.49 2.19 10.38
CA LEU A 204 5.79 2.42 9.75
C LEU A 204 5.70 3.40 8.57
N ILE A 205 4.62 3.37 7.78
CA ILE A 205 4.37 4.36 6.70
C ILE A 205 4.19 5.76 7.29
N ALA A 206 3.44 5.88 8.40
CA ALA A 206 3.23 7.17 9.08
C ALA A 206 4.56 7.75 9.62
N CYS A 207 5.47 6.89 10.07
CA CYS A 207 6.83 7.27 10.46
C CYS A 207 7.67 7.71 9.25
N ARG A 208 7.70 6.89 8.20
CA ARG A 208 8.43 7.19 6.96
C ARG A 208 7.94 6.30 5.84
N GLN A 209 7.64 6.91 4.68
CA GLN A 209 7.22 6.18 3.49
C GLN A 209 8.14 4.98 3.18
N LEU A 210 7.53 3.82 2.93
CA LEU A 210 8.23 2.57 2.67
C LEU A 210 9.02 2.63 1.36
N SER A 211 10.18 1.98 1.35
CA SER A 211 10.92 1.74 0.11
C SER A 211 10.26 0.64 -0.73
N VAL A 212 10.62 0.55 -2.01
CA VAL A 212 10.13 -0.52 -2.91
C VAL A 212 10.45 -1.91 -2.36
N GLY A 213 11.68 -2.11 -1.83
CA GLY A 213 12.09 -3.37 -1.22
C GLY A 213 11.23 -3.75 -0.01
N MET A 214 10.94 -2.78 0.85
CA MET A 214 10.04 -2.98 2.00
C MET A 214 8.63 -3.35 1.55
N GLY A 215 8.08 -2.65 0.55
CA GLY A 215 6.75 -2.96 0.00
C GLY A 215 6.67 -4.37 -0.59
N ASN A 216 7.72 -4.82 -1.28
CA ASN A 216 7.81 -6.18 -1.80
C ASN A 216 7.90 -7.22 -0.69
N ALA A 217 8.64 -6.95 0.38
CA ALA A 217 8.71 -7.82 1.56
C ALA A 217 7.34 -7.97 2.24
N VAL A 218 6.62 -6.86 2.47
CA VAL A 218 5.26 -6.88 3.01
C VAL A 218 4.31 -7.66 2.10
N ARG A 219 4.44 -7.52 0.79
CA ARG A 219 3.63 -8.29 -0.18
C ARG A 219 3.91 -9.79 -0.06
N ALA A 220 5.17 -10.21 0.07
CA ALA A 220 5.54 -11.62 0.25
C ALA A 220 4.93 -12.21 1.54
N LEU A 221 4.98 -11.46 2.65
CA LEU A 221 4.35 -11.87 3.91
C LEU A 221 2.83 -12.00 3.80
N LYS A 222 2.17 -11.04 3.12
CA LYS A 222 0.73 -11.13 2.84
C LYS A 222 0.37 -12.33 1.98
N GLN A 223 1.18 -12.65 0.97
CA GLN A 223 1.00 -13.85 0.15
C GLN A 223 1.18 -15.13 0.98
N CYS A 224 2.14 -15.16 1.91
CA CYS A 224 2.31 -16.27 2.85
C CYS A 224 1.04 -16.48 3.70
N LEU A 225 0.47 -15.41 4.24
CA LEU A 225 -0.82 -15.45 4.96
C LEU A 225 -1.97 -15.96 4.10
N THR A 226 -2.09 -15.50 2.85
CA THR A 226 -3.13 -15.98 1.92
C THR A 226 -2.98 -17.48 1.63
N ARG A 227 -1.75 -17.98 1.42
CA ARG A 227 -1.49 -19.41 1.20
C ARG A 227 -1.89 -20.25 2.40
N MET A 228 -1.53 -19.82 3.61
CA MET A 228 -1.91 -20.52 4.85
C MET A 228 -3.42 -20.50 5.08
N GLY A 229 -4.11 -19.42 4.70
CA GLY A 229 -5.57 -19.32 4.81
C GLY A 229 -6.35 -20.25 3.88
N ALA A 230 -5.70 -20.90 2.92
CA ALA A 230 -6.33 -21.96 2.13
C ALA A 230 -6.45 -23.27 2.91
N ASP A 231 -5.63 -23.48 3.94
CA ASP A 231 -5.64 -24.69 4.77
C ASP A 231 -6.26 -24.41 6.15
N PRO A 232 -7.45 -24.96 6.45
CA PRO A 232 -8.12 -24.76 7.72
C PRO A 232 -7.45 -25.49 8.90
N ALA A 233 -6.51 -26.41 8.65
CA ALA A 233 -5.81 -27.16 9.70
C ALA A 233 -4.63 -26.39 10.32
N VAL A 234 -4.26 -25.23 9.76
CA VAL A 234 -3.09 -24.47 10.20
C VAL A 234 -3.26 -23.98 11.63
N GLN A 235 -2.42 -24.53 12.51
CA GLN A 235 -2.33 -24.10 13.90
C GLN A 235 -1.56 -22.79 14.03
N GLU A 236 -1.81 -22.07 15.11
CA GLU A 236 -1.16 -20.79 15.39
C GLU A 236 0.37 -20.90 15.41
N GLY A 237 0.92 -21.91 16.09
CA GLY A 237 2.36 -22.13 16.15
C GLY A 237 2.98 -22.39 14.77
N ALA A 238 2.30 -23.16 13.92
CA ALA A 238 2.74 -23.43 12.55
C ALA A 238 2.74 -22.13 11.71
N ALA A 239 1.71 -21.30 11.84
CA ALA A 239 1.62 -20.02 11.13
C ALA A 239 2.74 -19.04 11.54
N ARG A 240 3.06 -18.95 12.84
CA ARG A 240 4.17 -18.11 13.32
C ARG A 240 5.50 -18.57 12.74
N THR A 241 5.78 -19.87 12.82
CA THR A 241 7.02 -20.46 12.28
C THR A 241 7.13 -20.24 10.78
N ALA A 242 6.04 -20.42 10.02
CA ALA A 242 6.02 -20.18 8.58
C ALA A 242 6.29 -18.71 8.23
N LEU A 243 5.76 -17.75 8.99
CA LEU A 243 6.02 -16.33 8.77
C LEU A 243 7.46 -15.95 9.09
N VAL A 244 8.02 -16.46 10.19
CA VAL A 244 9.43 -16.24 10.55
C VAL A 244 10.35 -16.86 9.49
N ALA A 245 10.06 -18.09 9.06
CA ALA A 245 10.82 -18.74 7.99
C ALA A 245 10.73 -17.96 6.67
N GLU A 246 9.57 -17.41 6.32
CA GLU A 246 9.43 -16.56 5.12
C GLU A 246 10.25 -15.26 5.23
N ILE A 247 10.34 -14.66 6.43
CA ILE A 247 11.22 -13.51 6.68
C ILE A 247 12.68 -13.91 6.47
N ASP A 248 13.14 -14.98 7.11
CA ASP A 248 14.53 -15.43 7.04
C ASP A 248 14.92 -15.78 5.60
N ARG A 249 14.01 -16.46 4.88
CA ARG A 249 14.15 -16.76 3.46
C ARG A 249 14.25 -15.50 2.60
N PHE A 250 13.39 -14.51 2.84
CA PHE A 250 13.44 -13.24 2.11
C PHE A 250 14.75 -12.49 2.37
N VAL A 251 15.22 -12.44 3.61
CA VAL A 251 16.50 -11.80 3.96
C VAL A 251 17.67 -12.51 3.27
N ALA A 252 17.75 -13.83 3.36
CA ALA A 252 18.82 -14.62 2.75
C ALA A 252 18.84 -14.43 1.22
N GLU A 253 17.72 -14.68 0.55
CA GLU A 253 17.67 -14.66 -0.92
C GLU A 253 17.72 -13.23 -1.50
N LYS A 254 16.88 -12.32 -1.00
CA LYS A 254 16.61 -11.03 -1.65
C LYS A 254 17.50 -9.90 -1.16
N LEU A 255 18.16 -10.05 -0.01
CA LEU A 255 19.10 -9.06 0.51
C LEU A 255 20.53 -9.57 0.48
N VAL A 256 20.80 -10.74 1.08
CA VAL A 256 22.17 -11.24 1.26
C VAL A 256 22.73 -11.81 -0.04
N TYR A 257 22.16 -12.91 -0.55
CA TYR A 257 22.67 -13.58 -1.76
C TYR A 257 22.59 -12.67 -2.99
N ALA A 258 21.48 -11.96 -3.18
CA ALA A 258 21.37 -10.96 -4.24
C ALA A 258 22.46 -9.88 -4.13
N GLY A 259 22.79 -9.42 -2.92
CA GLY A 259 23.86 -8.45 -2.71
C GLY A 259 25.24 -9.01 -3.06
N LEU A 260 25.53 -10.24 -2.65
CA LEU A 260 26.79 -10.92 -2.95
C LEU A 260 26.97 -11.14 -4.46
N GLU A 261 25.94 -11.61 -5.15
CA GLU A 261 26.01 -11.82 -6.60
C GLU A 261 26.16 -10.51 -7.36
N VAL A 262 25.50 -9.43 -6.94
CA VAL A 262 25.70 -8.10 -7.56
C VAL A 262 27.14 -7.64 -7.39
N VAL A 263 27.72 -7.80 -6.20
CA VAL A 263 29.12 -7.44 -5.95
C VAL A 263 30.06 -8.29 -6.81
N ARG A 264 29.86 -9.61 -6.84
CA ARG A 264 30.67 -10.53 -7.65
C ARG A 264 30.62 -10.16 -9.14
N HIS A 265 29.43 -9.91 -9.67
CA HIS A 265 29.25 -9.51 -11.06
C HIS A 265 29.82 -8.12 -11.37
N ALA A 266 29.70 -7.18 -10.44
CA ALA A 266 30.29 -5.84 -10.59
C ALA A 266 31.82 -5.92 -10.56
N ALA A 267 32.38 -6.70 -9.65
CA ALA A 267 33.82 -6.86 -9.52
C ALA A 267 34.44 -7.48 -10.78
N GLY A 268 33.79 -8.48 -11.39
CA GLY A 268 34.23 -9.06 -12.66
C GLY A 268 34.22 -8.09 -13.86
N LYS A 269 33.56 -6.93 -13.76
CA LYS A 269 33.54 -5.91 -14.81
C LYS A 269 34.65 -4.86 -14.66
N ILE A 270 35.30 -4.79 -13.50
CA ILE A 270 36.39 -3.86 -13.22
C ILE A 270 37.67 -4.59 -13.59
N ARG A 271 38.31 -4.13 -14.67
CA ARG A 271 39.26 -4.96 -15.42
C ARG A 271 40.72 -4.56 -15.20
N ARG A 272 40.99 -3.29 -14.88
CA ARG A 272 42.37 -2.80 -14.79
C ARG A 272 42.67 -2.21 -13.42
N GLU A 273 43.85 -2.53 -12.93
CA GLU A 273 44.45 -1.84 -11.80
C GLU A 273 44.71 -0.37 -12.21
N GLY A 274 44.11 0.56 -11.47
CA GLY A 274 44.09 1.99 -11.82
C GLY A 274 42.75 2.52 -12.35
N ASP A 275 41.72 1.68 -12.54
CA ASP A 275 40.37 2.16 -12.87
C ASP A 275 39.83 3.08 -11.75
N VAL A 276 39.38 4.27 -12.12
CA VAL A 276 38.81 5.25 -11.19
C VAL A 276 37.29 5.08 -11.15
N ILE A 277 36.77 4.71 -9.98
CA ILE A 277 35.34 4.48 -9.76
C ILE A 277 34.76 5.65 -8.99
N LEU A 278 33.76 6.30 -9.57
CA LEU A 278 32.96 7.32 -8.90
C LEU A 278 31.74 6.67 -8.24
N THR A 279 31.57 6.88 -6.94
CA THR A 279 30.37 6.46 -6.19
C THR A 279 29.66 7.68 -5.62
N LEU A 280 28.33 7.74 -5.73
CA LEU A 280 27.51 8.81 -5.15
C LEU A 280 26.51 8.26 -4.12
N GLY A 281 26.36 8.95 -3.00
CA GLY A 281 25.27 8.72 -2.05
C GLY A 281 25.47 7.54 -1.08
N GLY A 282 26.71 7.18 -0.75
CA GLY A 282 27.05 6.40 0.45
C GLY A 282 26.32 5.07 0.63
N ARG A 283 26.06 4.30 -0.44
CA ARG A 283 25.26 3.07 -0.35
C ARG A 283 26.10 1.88 0.12
N SER A 284 25.59 1.13 1.09
CA SER A 284 26.28 -0.02 1.71
C SER A 284 26.71 -1.13 0.74
N LEU A 285 25.99 -1.30 -0.37
CA LEU A 285 26.34 -2.27 -1.41
C LEU A 285 27.55 -1.80 -2.23
N CYS A 286 27.61 -0.51 -2.55
CA CYS A 286 28.73 0.10 -3.26
C CYS A 286 30.00 0.07 -2.40
N CYS A 287 29.88 0.35 -1.10
CA CYS A 287 31.00 0.24 -0.16
C CYS A 287 31.51 -1.21 -0.06
N ARG A 288 30.60 -2.20 0.00
CA ARG A 288 30.97 -3.63 -0.04
C ARG A 288 31.69 -4.03 -1.33
N CYS A 289 31.21 -3.55 -2.47
CA CYS A 289 31.88 -3.77 -3.76
C CYS A 289 33.29 -3.19 -3.75
N SER A 290 33.43 -1.93 -3.35
CA SER A 290 34.72 -1.24 -3.26
C SER A 290 35.71 -1.93 -2.33
N SER A 291 35.27 -2.51 -1.21
CA SER A 291 36.15 -3.21 -0.27
C SER A 291 36.71 -4.53 -0.79
N GLN A 292 36.06 -5.12 -1.80
CA GLN A 292 36.48 -6.39 -2.40
C GLN A 292 37.35 -6.19 -3.66
N LEU A 293 37.68 -4.93 -4.00
CA LEU A 293 38.39 -4.57 -5.20
C LEU A 293 39.76 -3.95 -4.87
N PRO A 294 40.83 -4.28 -5.61
CA PRO A 294 42.14 -3.65 -5.48
C PRO A 294 42.16 -2.31 -6.23
N VAL A 295 41.22 -1.40 -5.94
CA VAL A 295 41.10 -0.09 -6.62
C VAL A 295 40.92 1.05 -5.63
N ARG A 296 41.46 2.22 -5.99
CA ARG A 296 41.38 3.43 -5.20
C ARG A 296 40.00 4.07 -5.38
N ALA A 297 39.01 3.62 -4.62
CA ALA A 297 37.69 4.22 -4.62
C ALA A 297 37.71 5.55 -3.85
N MET A 298 37.32 6.63 -4.51
CA MET A 298 37.12 7.93 -3.86
C MET A 298 35.65 8.03 -3.47
N CYS A 299 35.36 7.82 -2.18
CA CYS A 299 34.04 8.10 -1.63
C CYS A 299 33.93 9.61 -1.42
N SER A 300 33.16 10.32 -2.26
CA SER A 300 32.65 11.63 -1.88
C SER A 300 31.48 11.42 -0.91
N GLY A 301 31.74 11.71 0.36
CA GLY A 301 30.68 11.91 1.35
C GLY A 301 29.91 13.21 1.06
N PRO A 302 28.70 13.38 1.60
CA PRO A 302 28.05 14.69 1.64
C PRO A 302 28.87 15.69 2.44
#